data_AF-A0A015MFE3-F1
#
_entry.id   AF-A0A015MFE3-F1
#
_cell.length_a   1.000
_cell.length_b   1.000
_cell.length_c   1.000
_cell.angle_alpha   90.00
_cell.angle_beta   90.00
_cell.angle_gamma   90.00
#
_symmetry.space_group_name_H-M   'P 1'
#
loop_
_entity.id
_entity.type
_entity.pdbx_description
1 polymer ?
#
loop_
_entity_poly.entity_id
_entity_poly.type
_entity_poly.pdbx_seq_one_letter_code
_entity_poly.pdbx_strand_id
1 'polypeptide(L)'
;MKRQNRKIFLLVVPVHSVSNSELLTNITIHYLPSNTIAHLQPADTGIINSFKAQYHKRLIKNRIDVYDNEMEFNIPVPKLKISDSISFVPKLEKL
;
A
#
# COMPACT_ATOMS: atom_id res chain seq x y z
N MET A 1 11.46 14.53 19.94
CA MET A 1 10.17 15.22 19.77
C MET A 1 9.95 16.29 20.85
N LYS A 2 9.46 15.95 22.06
CA LYS A 2 9.24 16.94 23.15
C LYS A 2 10.52 17.63 23.61
N ARG A 3 11.58 16.86 23.87
CA ARG A 3 12.93 17.39 24.21
C ARG A 3 13.56 18.25 23.10
N GLN A 4 13.06 18.13 21.87
CA GLN A 4 13.51 18.92 20.71
C GLN A 4 12.51 20.04 20.36
N ASN A 5 11.49 20.26 21.21
CA ASN A 5 10.40 21.21 21.01
C ASN A 5 9.73 21.14 19.62
N ARG A 6 9.65 19.94 19.02
CA ARG A 6 8.99 19.75 17.73
C ARG A 6 7.48 19.66 17.93
N LYS A 7 6.72 20.54 17.27
CA LYS A 7 5.26 20.44 17.17
C LYS A 7 4.93 19.46 16.05
N ILE A 8 4.13 18.45 16.37
CA ILE A 8 3.77 17.38 15.43
C ILE A 8 2.29 17.51 15.12
N PHE A 9 1.95 17.35 13.85
CA PHE A 9 0.58 17.25 13.40
C PHE A 9 0.32 15.81 12.99
N LEU A 10 -0.65 15.15 13.64
CA LEU A 10 -0.98 13.75 13.39
C LEU A 10 -2.36 13.65 12.72
N LEU A 11 -2.38 13.22 11.46
CA LEU A 11 -3.63 12.91 10.76
C LEU A 11 -4.08 11.51 11.13
N VAL A 12 -5.32 11.40 11.61
CA VAL A 12 -5.93 10.12 12.01
C VAL A 12 -7.22 9.92 11.26
N VAL A 13 -7.48 8.68 10.90
CA VAL A 13 -8.72 8.25 10.27
C VAL A 13 -9.78 8.02 11.34
N PRO A 14 -11.04 8.47 11.19
CA PRO A 14 -12.06 8.41 12.24
C PRO A 14 -12.33 7.02 12.82
N VAL A 15 -12.01 5.95 12.09
CA VAL A 15 -12.18 4.55 12.53
C VAL A 15 -11.16 4.14 13.59
N HIS A 16 -10.05 4.86 13.73
CA HIS A 16 -9.03 4.59 14.74
C HIS A 16 -9.23 5.51 15.93
N SER A 17 -9.49 4.94 17.11
CA SER A 17 -9.48 5.68 18.37
C SER A 17 -8.04 5.88 18.84
N VAL A 18 -7.67 7.12 19.17
CA VAL A 18 -6.41 7.42 19.85
C VAL A 18 -6.68 7.46 21.34
N SER A 19 -6.19 6.46 22.07
CA SER A 19 -6.27 6.45 23.54
C SER A 19 -5.31 7.48 24.13
N ASN A 20 -5.71 8.09 25.26
CA ASN A 20 -4.90 9.03 26.04
C ASN A 20 -4.36 10.22 25.23
N SER A 21 -5.13 10.74 24.27
CA SER A 21 -4.76 11.90 23.46
C SER A 21 -4.41 13.14 24.30
N GLU A 22 -5.01 13.27 25.49
CA GLU A 22 -4.74 14.32 26.48
C GLU A 22 -3.29 14.32 26.99
N LEU A 23 -2.59 13.18 26.95
CA LEU A 23 -1.18 13.08 27.35
C LEU A 23 -0.22 13.60 26.28
N LEU A 24 -0.70 13.85 25.06
CA LEU A 24 0.13 14.24 23.90
C LEU A 24 0.38 15.75 23.84
N THR A 25 1.13 16.26 24.80
CA THR A 25 1.46 17.69 24.97
C THR A 25 2.13 18.43 23.78
N ASN A 26 2.67 17.73 22.78
CA ASN A 26 3.33 18.34 21.61
C ASN A 26 2.80 17.80 20.26
N ILE A 27 1.67 17.08 20.29
CA ILE A 27 1.05 16.50 19.10
C ILE A 27 -0.37 17.04 18.99
N THR A 28 -0.68 17.65 17.86
CA THR A 28 -2.05 18.02 17.51
C THR A 28 -2.63 16.92 16.64
N ILE A 29 -3.71 16.30 17.10
CA ILE A 29 -4.43 15.27 16.34
C ILE A 29 -5.50 15.95 15.48
N HIS A 30 -5.56 15.61 14.20
CA HIS A 30 -6.65 15.97 13.32
C HIS A 30 -7.28 14.73 12.72
N TYR A 31 -8.60 14.60 12.88
CA TYR A 31 -9.36 13.55 12.26
C TYR A 31 -9.73 13.96 10.83
N LEU A 32 -9.46 13.07 9.89
CA LEU A 32 -9.86 13.24 8.51
C LEU A 32 -11.37 13.10 8.36
N PRO A 33 -12.02 13.80 7.41
CA PRO A 33 -13.42 13.58 7.12
C PRO A 33 -13.65 12.14 6.64
N SER A 34 -14.84 11.60 6.89
CA SER A 34 -15.21 10.29 6.36
C SER A 34 -15.04 10.25 4.83
N ASN A 35 -14.72 9.08 4.28
CA ASN A 35 -14.51 8.84 2.85
C ASN A 35 -13.35 9.60 2.19
N THR A 36 -12.51 10.31 2.94
CA THR A 36 -11.34 11.01 2.35
C THR A 36 -10.04 10.21 2.37
N ILE A 37 -10.10 8.98 2.90
CA ILE A 37 -8.96 8.09 3.15
C ILE A 37 -8.07 7.95 1.91
N ALA A 38 -8.68 7.56 0.79
CA ALA A 38 -7.97 7.30 -0.46
C ALA A 38 -7.20 8.51 -1.03
N HIS A 39 -7.62 9.73 -0.70
CA HIS A 39 -7.06 10.96 -1.27
C HIS A 39 -6.16 11.74 -0.31
N LEU A 40 -6.46 11.70 1.00
CA LEU A 40 -5.77 12.50 2.00
C LEU A 40 -4.76 11.70 2.82
N GLN A 41 -4.90 10.37 2.89
CA GLN A 41 -3.94 9.56 3.64
C GLN A 41 -2.67 9.33 2.81
N PRO A 42 -1.49 9.72 3.32
CA PRO A 42 -0.22 9.42 2.66
C PRO A 42 0.02 7.92 2.49
N ALA A 43 -0.53 7.09 3.39
CA ALA A 43 -0.46 5.64 3.29
C ALA A 43 -1.17 5.14 2.02
N ASP A 44 -2.41 5.57 1.78
CA ASP A 44 -3.19 5.17 0.60
C ASP A 44 -2.65 5.77 -0.69
N THR A 45 -2.44 7.09 -0.71
CA THR A 45 -2.00 7.82 -1.92
C THR A 45 -0.54 7.50 -2.28
N GLY A 46 0.29 7.22 -1.28
CA GLY A 46 1.71 6.91 -1.46
C GLY A 46 1.99 5.41 -1.49
N ILE A 47 2.14 4.83 -0.30
CA ILE A 47 2.71 3.49 -0.13
C ILE A 47 1.82 2.41 -0.75
N ILE A 48 0.53 2.38 -0.42
CA ILE A 48 -0.42 1.36 -0.90
C ILE A 48 -0.61 1.48 -2.41
N ASN A 49 -0.77 2.71 -2.93
CA ASN A 49 -0.87 2.92 -4.38
C ASN A 49 0.38 2.42 -5.12
N SER A 50 1.58 2.77 -4.63
CA SER A 50 2.84 2.31 -5.22
C SER A 50 2.98 0.79 -5.19
N PHE A 51 2.61 0.17 -4.07
CA PHE A 51 2.58 -1.28 -3.92
C PHE A 51 1.62 -1.94 -4.94
N LYS A 52 0.38 -1.44 -5.04
CA LYS A 52 -0.62 -1.92 -6.01
C LYS A 52 -0.12 -1.80 -7.44
N ALA A 53 0.48 -0.67 -7.80
CA ALA A 53 1.03 -0.44 -9.14
C ALA A 53 2.13 -1.47 -9.48
N GLN A 54 3.06 -1.73 -8.57
CA GLN A 54 4.11 -2.73 -8.79
C GLN A 54 3.57 -4.16 -8.84
N TYR A 55 2.61 -4.51 -7.97
CA TYR A 55 1.94 -5.80 -8.01
C TYR A 55 1.26 -6.02 -9.37
N HIS A 56 0.48 -5.02 -9.83
CA HIS A 56 -0.20 -5.08 -11.13
C HIS A 56 0.78 -5.23 -12.29
N LYS A 57 1.89 -4.48 -12.28
CA LYS A 57 2.94 -4.59 -13.29
C LYS A 57 3.49 -6.03 -13.39
N ARG A 58 3.76 -6.67 -12.26
CA ARG A 58 4.29 -8.05 -12.21
C ARG A 58 3.24 -9.07 -12.68
N LEU A 59 1.99 -8.91 -12.25
CA LEU A 59 0.90 -9.77 -12.69
C LEU A 59 0.69 -9.70 -14.20
N ILE A 60 0.61 -8.49 -14.77
CA ILE A 60 0.42 -8.28 -16.20
C ILE A 60 1.58 -8.85 -16.99
N LYS A 61 2.82 -8.58 -16.57
CA LYS A 61 4.01 -9.16 -17.21
C LYS A 61 3.95 -10.68 -17.23
N ASN A 62 3.66 -11.30 -16.09
CA ASN A 62 3.51 -12.76 -16.03
C ASN A 62 2.43 -13.29 -16.97
N ARG A 63 1.29 -12.59 -17.12
CA ARG A 63 0.25 -13.00 -18.07
C ARG A 63 0.75 -12.93 -19.51
N ILE A 64 1.40 -11.82 -19.89
CA ILE A 64 1.97 -11.65 -21.23
C ILE A 64 2.97 -12.77 -21.52
N ASP A 65 3.96 -12.97 -20.63
CA ASP A 65 4.99 -13.99 -20.80
C ASP A 65 4.37 -15.39 -20.98
N VAL A 66 3.32 -15.71 -20.23
CA VAL A 66 2.63 -17.01 -20.32
C VAL A 66 1.85 -17.16 -21.64
N TYR A 67 1.22 -16.10 -22.14
CA TYR A 67 0.55 -16.11 -23.45
C TYR A 67 1.55 -16.23 -24.60
N ASP A 68 2.67 -15.52 -24.54
CA ASP A 68 3.71 -15.61 -25.57
C ASP A 68 4.28 -17.04 -25.65
N ASN A 69 4.50 -17.68 -24.49
CA ASN A 69 4.93 -19.08 -24.43
C ASN A 69 3.89 -20.08 -24.97
N GLU A 70 2.59 -19.79 -24.81
CA GLU A 70 1.53 -20.59 -25.42
C GLU A 70 1.61 -20.51 -26.94
N MET A 71 1.80 -19.31 -27.49
CA MET A 71 1.89 -19.12 -28.94
C MET A 71 3.15 -19.73 -29.55
N GLU A 72 4.30 -19.61 -28.89
CA GLU A 72 5.59 -20.08 -29.42
C GLU A 72 5.81 -21.59 -29.22
N PHE A 73 5.42 -22.12 -28.06
CA PHE A 73 5.74 -23.50 -27.64
C PHE A 73 4.51 -24.38 -27.47
N ASN A 74 3.30 -23.87 -27.74
CA ASN A 74 2.03 -24.58 -27.55
C ASN A 74 1.83 -25.08 -26.10
N ILE A 75 2.39 -24.34 -25.13
CA ILE A 75 2.26 -24.62 -23.69
C ILE A 75 0.92 -24.05 -23.21
N PRO A 76 0.02 -24.86 -22.63
CA PRO A 76 -1.28 -24.35 -22.17
C PRO A 76 -1.15 -23.28 -21.09
N VAL A 77 -1.94 -22.20 -21.20
CA VAL A 77 -1.96 -21.13 -20.19
C VAL A 77 -2.52 -21.65 -18.85
N PRO A 78 -1.71 -21.71 -17.77
CA PRO A 78 -2.21 -22.10 -16.46
C PRO A 78 -3.18 -21.05 -15.89
N LYS A 79 -4.28 -21.54 -15.32
CA LYS A 79 -5.24 -20.72 -14.56
C LYS A 79 -4.56 -20.09 -13.34
N LEU A 80 -4.82 -18.80 -13.14
CA LEU A 80 -4.45 -18.09 -11.92
C LEU A 80 -5.14 -18.67 -10.70
N LYS A 81 -4.35 -18.91 -9.65
CA LYS A 81 -4.82 -19.25 -8.31
C LYS A 81 -4.51 -18.12 -7.34
N ILE A 82 -5.25 -18.07 -6.24
CA ILE A 82 -5.02 -17.09 -5.16
C ILE A 82 -3.61 -17.25 -4.58
N SER A 83 -3.07 -18.47 -4.51
CA SER A 83 -1.70 -18.75 -4.06
C SER A 83 -0.63 -18.01 -4.87
N ASP A 84 -0.89 -17.74 -6.15
CA ASP A 84 0.06 -17.11 -7.05
C ASP A 84 0.27 -15.63 -6.70
N SER A 85 -0.68 -15.01 -6.00
CA SER A 85 -0.59 -13.61 -5.55
C SER A 85 0.69 -13.33 -4.75
N ILE A 86 1.15 -14.30 -3.94
CA ILE A 86 2.38 -14.19 -3.15
C ILE A 86 3.59 -13.98 -4.05
N SER A 87 3.62 -14.62 -5.22
CA SER A 87 4.73 -14.48 -6.18
C SER A 87 4.81 -13.09 -6.82
N PHE A 88 3.69 -12.38 -6.91
CA PHE A 88 3.60 -11.05 -7.49
C PHE A 88 3.86 -9.93 -6.47
N VAL A 89 3.95 -10.24 -5.19
CA VAL A 89 4.26 -9.26 -4.14
C VAL A 89 5.62 -8.61 -4.44
N PRO A 90 5.70 -7.27 -4.51
CA PRO A 90 6.95 -6.55 -4.58
C PRO A 90 7.92 -6.97 -3.48
N LYS A 91 9.13 -7.36 -3.86
CA LYS A 91 10.19 -7.63 -2.90
C LYS A 91 10.79 -6.29 -2.49
N LEU A 92 11.09 -6.12 -1.21
CA LEU A 92 11.87 -4.99 -0.72
C LEU A 92 13.28 -5.11 -1.32
N GLU A 93 13.55 -4.32 -2.35
CA GLU A 93 14.93 -4.07 -2.77
C GLU A 93 15.54 -3.16 -1.70
N LYS A 94 16.66 -3.58 -1.12
CA LYS A 94 17.38 -2.76 -0.14
C LYS A 94 17.82 -1.48 -0.86
N LEU A 95 17.32 -0.33 -0.37
CA LEU A 95 17.83 1.00 -0.71
C LEU A 95 19.27 1.15 -0.22
#